data_AF-A0A3T1AUB2-F1
#
_entry.id   AF-A0A3T1AUB2-F1
#
_cell.length_a   1.000
_cell.length_b   1.000
_cell.length_c   1.000
_cell.angle_alpha   90.00
_cell.angle_beta   90.00
_cell.angle_gamma   90.00
#
_symmetry.space_group_name_H-M   'P 1'
#
loop_
_entity.id
_entity.type
_entity.pdbx_description
1 polymer ?
#
loop_
_entity_poly.entity_id
_entity_poly.type
_entity_poly.pdbx_seq_one_letter_code
_entity_poly.pdbx_strand_id
1 'polypeptide(L)'
;MSKGARSAAALAGFLLVAGAQLALVLLALWAVLWILPSTVALRAGVPLSIATVGALGYATWRALHTRRRLPAGVAVTRDRAPQLWDLVDGAAAVAGVTPPDGLTVVADATATVGEQTRLLGFVGGRRDLYLGLPLLQAWTPAQLRAAVTHELAHASPQLSRWAPLAYRGRVAVGRVVPRISRRNPAGAVLRAYAGIYRRIDAPFSHSQELAADRLAATHAGSEAVIAVLRDLPVLAGMQRLFHLEYVGPGWQAGYVPDDVFGGLLRVLAARSAEMSQLRGQDPEPPGPWDTHPPLSERLAALTAIPAPPDEPELELVPDLPRLGRALQDVAYPAGGRTVVGWDECLSVARTAEMEREAEAALATVSRAVNAEVTGPAQVLDLAADGRLRAAAQALFPGTSSGETTERIVDLLGLMLALAALRSGVVRWRHSWTGAAELVGVDGAYLNLAELAQAAAEPGTVQDVRTYLDKIGVDLAAAGGSGPVRSQVLGGLVNLTAGGARTDLLITDLGLLLVPGLPRGRGSEAKRRLARLAADGVPGRPDGRFLPFADVTAVTALPGRRKGWVVGVRGGDDVTLRPALDTDELPGGWKAWDEVVTYLTGTRPVTPAPRVSAEGSGEPAEAEARTRE
;
A
#
# COMPACT_ATOMS: atom_id res chain seq x y z
N MET A 1 35.14 9.11 22.07
CA MET A 1 34.35 9.64 20.92
C MET A 1 32.91 9.86 21.37
N SER A 2 32.27 10.99 21.02
CA SER A 2 30.84 11.20 21.31
C SER A 2 29.96 10.15 20.61
N LYS A 3 28.72 9.95 21.06
CA LYS A 3 27.76 9.02 20.43
C LYS A 3 27.59 9.31 18.92
N GLY A 4 27.41 10.58 18.56
CA GLY A 4 27.35 11.01 17.16
C GLY A 4 28.64 10.77 16.36
N ALA A 5 29.81 10.94 16.98
CA ALA A 5 31.09 10.63 16.33
C ALA A 5 31.24 9.13 16.03
N ARG A 6 30.73 8.25 16.91
CA ARG A 6 30.72 6.80 16.69
C ARG A 6 29.79 6.40 15.55
N SER A 7 28.60 7.00 15.45
CA SER A 7 27.70 6.79 14.31
C SER A 7 28.34 7.24 12.99
N ALA A 8 28.93 8.43 12.95
CA ALA A 8 29.65 8.92 11.77
C ALA A 8 30.82 8.01 11.37
N ALA A 9 31.59 7.51 12.34
CA ALA A 9 32.68 6.56 12.08
C ALA A 9 32.16 5.20 11.58
N ALA A 10 31.02 4.73 12.10
CA ALA A 10 30.38 3.52 11.61
C ALA A 10 29.85 3.69 10.18
N LEU A 11 29.37 4.87 9.79
CA LEU A 11 29.02 5.18 8.40
C LEU A 11 30.27 5.11 7.49
N ALA A 12 31.39 5.68 7.92
CA ALA A 12 32.65 5.57 7.19
C ALA A 12 33.09 4.10 7.06
N GLY A 13 32.93 3.30 8.11
CA GLY A 13 33.21 1.88 8.07
C GLY A 13 32.28 1.10 7.12
N PHE A 14 31.01 1.49 6.97
CA PHE A 14 30.10 0.90 5.98
C PHE A 14 30.63 1.13 4.56
N LEU A 15 31.10 2.34 4.26
CA LEU A 15 31.75 2.66 2.98
C LEU A 15 33.06 1.89 2.77
N LEU A 16 33.88 1.76 3.82
CA LEU A 16 35.13 1.00 3.76
C LEU A 16 34.87 -0.48 3.49
N VAL A 17 33.84 -1.08 4.11
CA VAL A 17 33.46 -2.46 3.81
C VAL A 17 32.97 -2.60 2.37
N ALA A 18 32.12 -1.69 1.90
CA ALA A 18 31.69 -1.69 0.50
C ALA A 18 32.87 -1.55 -0.48
N GLY A 19 33.82 -0.67 -0.18
CA GLY A 19 35.05 -0.47 -0.95
C GLY A 19 35.99 -1.68 -0.90
N ALA A 20 36.17 -2.29 0.27
CA ALA A 20 37.01 -3.48 0.45
C ALA A 20 36.44 -4.69 -0.30
N GLN A 21 35.11 -4.83 -0.36
CA GLN A 21 34.47 -5.86 -1.16
C GLN A 21 34.71 -5.66 -2.66
N LEU A 22 34.62 -4.42 -3.13
CA LEU A 22 34.96 -4.10 -4.52
C LEU A 22 36.44 -4.42 -4.80
N ALA A 23 37.35 -4.03 -3.91
CA ALA A 23 38.77 -4.33 -4.02
C ALA A 23 39.07 -5.84 -4.02
N LEU A 24 38.37 -6.63 -3.20
CA LEU A 24 38.52 -8.08 -3.16
C LEU A 24 38.07 -8.73 -4.48
N VAL A 25 36.95 -8.27 -5.04
CA VAL A 25 36.47 -8.73 -6.36
C VAL A 25 37.49 -8.38 -7.44
N LEU A 26 38.04 -7.17 -7.41
CA LEU A 26 39.09 -6.72 -8.34
C LEU A 26 40.37 -7.56 -8.22
N LEU A 27 40.78 -7.89 -7.00
CA LEU A 27 41.98 -8.69 -6.76
C LEU A 27 41.81 -10.14 -7.19
N ALA A 28 40.65 -10.75 -6.92
CA ALA A 28 40.32 -12.10 -7.39
C ALA A 28 40.31 -12.16 -8.93
N LEU A 29 39.73 -11.15 -9.56
CA LEU A 29 39.70 -10.99 -11.01
C LEU A 29 41.11 -10.84 -11.60
N TRP A 30 41.94 -9.99 -10.98
CA TRP A 30 43.35 -9.82 -11.35
C TRP A 30 44.14 -11.12 -11.22
N ALA A 31 43.95 -11.87 -10.13
CA ALA A 31 44.60 -13.16 -9.93
C ALA A 31 44.19 -14.19 -11.00
N VAL A 32 42.91 -14.25 -11.37
CA VAL A 32 42.42 -15.12 -12.46
C VAL A 32 43.06 -14.73 -13.80
N LEU A 33 43.13 -13.42 -14.10
CA LEU A 33 43.79 -12.92 -15.32
C LEU A 33 45.28 -13.25 -15.37
N TRP A 34 45.96 -13.25 -14.23
CA TRP A 34 47.38 -13.56 -14.12
C TRP A 34 47.70 -15.02 -14.44
N ILE A 35 46.77 -15.94 -14.14
CA ILE A 35 46.94 -17.39 -14.36
C ILE A 35 46.58 -17.79 -15.80
N LEU A 36 45.73 -17.01 -16.48
CA LEU A 36 45.30 -17.29 -17.85
C LEU A 36 46.42 -17.05 -18.88
N PRO A 37 46.52 -17.88 -19.94
CA PRO A 37 47.42 -17.62 -21.06
C PRO A 37 47.19 -16.23 -21.65
N SER A 38 48.26 -15.51 -21.98
CA SER A 38 48.21 -14.09 -22.39
C SER A 38 47.22 -13.80 -23.51
N THR A 39 47.03 -14.72 -24.45
CA THR A 39 46.06 -14.62 -25.56
C THR A 39 44.60 -14.71 -25.11
N VAL A 40 44.29 -15.55 -24.13
CA VAL A 40 42.93 -15.72 -23.56
C VAL A 40 42.63 -14.60 -22.55
N ALA A 41 43.63 -14.22 -21.75
CA ALA A 41 43.55 -13.09 -20.83
C ALA A 41 43.25 -11.79 -21.60
N LEU A 42 43.92 -11.52 -22.72
CA LEU A 42 43.69 -10.32 -23.54
C LEU A 42 42.34 -10.35 -24.30
N ARG A 43 41.94 -11.50 -24.88
CA ARG A 43 40.73 -11.58 -25.73
C ARG A 43 39.43 -11.71 -24.96
N ALA A 44 39.44 -12.37 -23.81
CA ALA A 44 38.21 -12.67 -23.05
C ALA A 44 38.30 -12.18 -21.61
N GLY A 45 39.46 -12.34 -20.97
CA GLY A 45 39.66 -11.95 -19.57
C GLY A 45 39.50 -10.46 -19.33
N VAL A 46 40.24 -9.61 -20.06
CA VAL A 46 40.21 -8.14 -19.90
C VAL A 46 38.82 -7.57 -20.20
N PRO A 47 38.14 -7.91 -21.31
CA PRO A 47 36.78 -7.43 -21.57
C PRO A 47 35.76 -7.89 -20.52
N LEU A 48 35.81 -9.15 -20.09
CA LEU A 48 34.91 -9.67 -19.04
C LEU A 48 35.18 -8.99 -17.70
N SER A 49 36.44 -8.66 -17.43
CA SER A 49 36.85 -7.95 -16.22
C SER A 49 36.33 -6.52 -16.20
N ILE A 50 36.54 -5.78 -17.29
CA ILE A 50 36.00 -4.43 -17.47
C ILE A 50 34.47 -4.46 -17.41
N ALA A 51 33.82 -5.45 -18.02
CA ALA A 51 32.36 -5.59 -17.97
C ALA A 51 31.86 -5.90 -16.55
N THR A 52 32.54 -6.75 -15.80
CA THR A 52 32.16 -7.12 -14.42
C THR A 52 32.38 -5.96 -13.46
N VAL A 53 33.53 -5.28 -13.56
CA VAL A 53 33.86 -4.10 -12.75
C VAL A 53 32.98 -2.93 -13.12
N GLY A 54 32.74 -2.71 -14.42
CA GLY A 54 31.83 -1.70 -14.93
C GLY A 54 30.41 -1.96 -14.46
N ALA A 55 29.92 -3.20 -14.53
CA ALA A 55 28.58 -3.56 -14.06
C ALA A 55 28.44 -3.44 -12.53
N LEU A 56 29.43 -3.90 -11.76
CA LEU A 56 29.40 -3.81 -10.30
C LEU A 56 29.57 -2.35 -9.82
N GLY A 57 30.47 -1.61 -10.46
CA GLY A 57 30.69 -0.19 -10.25
C GLY A 57 29.47 0.64 -10.62
N TYR A 58 28.85 0.38 -11.77
CA TYR A 58 27.60 1.01 -12.18
C TYR A 58 26.42 0.62 -11.27
N ALA A 59 26.30 -0.63 -10.86
CA ALA A 59 25.25 -1.08 -9.94
C ALA A 59 25.40 -0.42 -8.57
N THR A 60 26.64 -0.32 -8.07
CA THR A 60 26.97 0.39 -6.84
C THR A 60 26.66 1.86 -7.01
N TRP A 61 27.26 2.54 -8.00
CA TRP A 61 27.02 3.95 -8.30
C TRP A 61 25.52 4.26 -8.44
N ARG A 62 24.75 3.46 -9.19
CA ARG A 62 23.30 3.60 -9.34
C ARG A 62 22.55 3.39 -8.03
N ALA A 63 22.96 2.44 -7.19
CA ALA A 63 22.40 2.27 -5.85
C ALA A 63 22.72 3.46 -4.93
N LEU A 64 23.87 4.12 -5.12
CA LEU A 64 24.29 5.30 -4.35
C LEU A 64 23.67 6.62 -4.89
N HIS A 65 23.32 6.69 -6.17
CA HIS A 65 22.85 7.89 -6.87
C HIS A 65 21.39 7.82 -7.32
N THR A 66 20.62 6.83 -6.85
CA THR A 66 19.19 6.76 -7.16
C THR A 66 18.48 7.94 -6.52
N ARG A 67 17.84 8.77 -7.36
CA ARG A 67 17.05 9.92 -6.91
C ARG A 67 15.91 9.44 -6.03
N ARG A 68 15.63 10.19 -4.95
CA ARG A 68 14.40 10.02 -4.16
C ARG A 68 13.22 10.14 -5.14
N ARG A 69 12.29 9.18 -5.15
CA ARG A 69 10.95 9.48 -5.66
C ARG A 69 10.38 10.50 -4.67
N LEU A 70 10.30 11.75 -5.11
CA LEU A 70 9.64 12.80 -4.33
C LEU A 70 8.18 12.38 -4.21
N PRO A 71 7.59 12.40 -3.00
CA PRO A 71 6.15 12.18 -2.87
C PRO A 71 5.42 13.16 -3.80
N ALA A 72 4.36 12.70 -4.47
CA ALA A 72 3.49 13.58 -5.24
C ALA A 72 2.99 14.69 -4.31
N GLY A 73 3.13 15.94 -4.74
CA GLY A 73 2.87 17.07 -3.87
C GLY A 73 2.89 18.41 -4.60
N VAL A 74 2.36 19.42 -3.94
CA VAL A 74 2.28 20.79 -4.43
C VAL A 74 3.29 21.65 -3.69
N ALA A 75 4.20 22.29 -4.43
CA ALA A 75 5.15 23.22 -3.83
C ALA A 75 4.42 24.48 -3.34
N VAL A 76 4.70 24.89 -2.11
CA VAL A 76 4.12 26.07 -1.48
C VAL A 76 5.22 27.11 -1.29
N THR A 77 5.08 28.25 -1.95
CA THR A 77 6.05 29.35 -1.87
C THR A 77 5.75 30.27 -0.69
N ARG A 78 6.76 31.04 -0.28
CA ARG A 78 6.65 32.06 0.78
C ARG A 78 5.53 33.06 0.52
N ASP A 79 5.39 33.51 -0.73
CA ASP A 79 4.34 34.45 -1.11
C ASP A 79 2.92 33.87 -1.04
N ARG A 80 2.79 32.53 -1.16
CA ARG A 80 1.50 31.84 -1.20
C ARG A 80 0.99 31.45 0.18
N ALA A 81 1.88 31.22 1.14
CA ALA A 81 1.55 30.86 2.52
C ALA A 81 2.57 31.45 3.50
N PRO A 82 2.60 32.79 3.68
CA PRO A 82 3.65 33.43 4.48
C PRO A 82 3.62 32.97 5.94
N GLN A 83 2.43 32.78 6.52
CA GLN A 83 2.28 32.33 7.91
C GLN A 83 2.79 30.90 8.14
N LEU A 84 2.58 29.98 7.18
CA LEU A 84 3.18 28.66 7.24
C LEU A 84 4.72 28.74 7.18
N TRP A 85 5.26 29.63 6.35
CA TRP A 85 6.71 29.84 6.26
C TRP A 85 7.30 30.51 7.51
N ASP A 86 6.57 31.43 8.16
CA ASP A 86 6.97 32.02 9.44
C ASP A 86 7.06 30.96 10.54
N LEU A 87 6.10 30.02 10.57
CA LEU A 87 6.16 28.86 11.48
C LEU A 87 7.41 28.01 11.23
N VAL A 88 7.73 27.74 9.96
CA VAL A 88 8.92 26.96 9.58
C VAL A 88 10.22 27.70 9.91
N ASP A 89 10.27 29.01 9.70
CA ASP A 89 11.43 29.84 10.01
C ASP A 89 11.66 29.93 11.52
N GLY A 90 10.59 30.07 12.31
CA GLY A 90 10.64 30.01 13.78
C GLY A 90 11.16 28.66 14.28
N ALA A 91 10.64 27.57 13.73
CA ALA A 91 11.11 26.22 14.04
C ALA A 91 12.59 26.01 13.67
N ALA A 92 13.03 26.53 12.53
CA ALA A 92 14.43 26.47 12.10
C ALA A 92 15.35 27.29 13.02
N ALA A 93 14.90 28.47 13.45
CA ALA A 93 15.63 29.33 14.38
C ALA A 93 15.84 28.66 15.75
N VAL A 94 14.78 28.09 16.33
CA VAL A 94 14.88 27.33 17.59
C VAL A 94 15.79 26.10 17.41
N ALA A 95 15.63 25.38 16.31
CA ALA A 95 16.48 24.24 15.99
C ALA A 95 17.94 24.62 15.70
N GLY A 96 18.26 25.90 15.48
CA GLY A 96 19.60 26.37 15.13
C GLY A 96 20.08 25.82 13.79
N VAL A 97 19.17 25.67 12.83
CA VAL A 97 19.46 25.21 11.47
C VAL A 97 19.03 26.27 10.47
N THR A 98 19.65 26.27 9.28
CA THR A 98 19.12 27.06 8.17
C THR A 98 17.71 26.54 7.82
N PRO A 99 16.73 27.40 7.48
CA PRO A 99 15.43 26.95 6.98
C PRO A 99 15.55 26.04 5.75
N PRO A 100 14.57 25.16 5.49
CA PRO A 100 14.48 24.40 4.24
C PRO A 100 14.43 25.32 3.00
N ASP A 101 15.00 24.85 1.88
CA ASP A 101 14.99 25.55 0.59
C ASP A 101 13.62 25.52 -0.10
N GLY A 102 12.77 24.56 0.26
CA GLY A 102 11.42 24.41 -0.28
C GLY A 102 10.47 23.75 0.71
N LEU A 103 9.17 23.99 0.49
CA LEU A 103 8.08 23.36 1.22
C LEU A 103 7.13 22.73 0.19
N THR A 104 6.84 21.44 0.36
CA THR A 104 5.91 20.69 -0.48
C THR A 104 4.81 20.12 0.37
N VAL A 105 3.56 20.43 0.04
CA VAL A 105 2.41 19.77 0.67
C VAL A 105 2.12 18.46 -0.04
N VAL A 106 2.00 17.38 0.73
CA VAL A 106 1.88 15.99 0.24
C VAL A 106 0.59 15.35 0.73
N ALA A 107 0.16 14.28 0.06
CA ALA A 107 -1.07 13.58 0.43
C ALA A 107 -0.97 12.85 1.76
N ASP A 108 0.20 12.27 2.09
CA ASP A 108 0.42 11.49 3.30
C ASP A 108 0.37 12.33 4.58
N ALA A 109 -0.17 11.79 5.67
CA ALA A 109 -0.13 12.35 7.02
C ALA A 109 1.30 12.23 7.60
N THR A 110 2.18 13.12 7.16
CA THR A 110 3.60 13.11 7.53
C THR A 110 4.16 14.53 7.62
N ALA A 111 5.10 14.74 8.52
CA ALA A 111 6.02 15.87 8.49
C ALA A 111 7.41 15.26 8.35
N THR A 112 8.14 15.60 7.28
CA THR A 112 9.49 15.07 7.09
C THR A 112 10.36 16.00 6.28
N VAL A 113 11.65 16.07 6.62
CA VAL A 113 12.64 16.82 5.84
C VAL A 113 13.38 15.89 4.89
N GLY A 114 13.28 16.18 3.59
CA GLY A 114 14.09 15.53 2.58
C GLY A 114 15.34 16.32 2.26
N GLU A 115 16.49 15.65 2.20
CA GLU A 115 17.73 16.26 1.74
C GLU A 115 18.31 15.54 0.53
N GLN A 116 18.69 16.31 -0.49
CA GLN A 116 19.44 15.84 -1.65
C GLN A 116 20.91 15.65 -1.28
N THR A 117 21.23 14.50 -0.68
CA THR A 117 22.58 14.20 -0.23
C THR A 117 23.47 13.63 -1.34
N ARG A 118 24.78 13.91 -1.26
CA ARG A 118 25.83 13.29 -2.09
C ARG A 118 26.73 12.41 -1.22
N LEU A 119 27.46 11.48 -1.84
CA LEU A 119 28.40 10.57 -1.17
C LEU A 119 27.78 9.83 0.03
N LEU A 120 26.61 9.20 -0.13
CA LEU A 120 25.88 8.48 0.95
C LEU A 120 25.62 9.30 2.22
N GLY A 121 25.37 10.61 2.08
CA GLY A 121 25.03 11.44 3.23
C GLY A 121 26.21 12.18 3.86
N PHE A 122 27.44 11.99 3.36
CA PHE A 122 28.58 12.78 3.81
C PHE A 122 28.48 14.25 3.42
N VAL A 123 27.91 14.52 2.25
CA VAL A 123 27.74 15.88 1.73
C VAL A 123 26.25 16.20 1.66
N GLY A 124 25.86 17.26 2.38
CA GLY A 124 24.51 17.80 2.35
C GLY A 124 24.18 18.51 1.04
N GLY A 125 22.93 18.89 0.90
CA GLY A 125 22.45 19.61 -0.28
C GLY A 125 21.12 20.29 -0.03
N ARG A 126 20.34 20.48 -1.10
CA ARG A 126 19.02 21.09 -1.03
C ARG A 126 18.11 20.30 -0.07
N ARG A 127 17.47 21.00 0.85
CA ARG A 127 16.50 20.46 1.82
C ARG A 127 15.11 20.96 1.49
N ASP A 128 14.16 20.04 1.36
CA ASP A 128 12.76 20.37 1.17
C ASP A 128 11.95 19.76 2.34
N LEU A 129 11.07 20.54 2.96
CA LEU A 129 10.11 20.07 3.95
C LEU A 129 8.89 19.51 3.23
N TYR A 130 8.46 18.30 3.60
CA TYR A 130 7.24 17.67 3.13
C TYR A 130 6.25 17.68 4.29
N LEU A 131 5.13 18.36 4.10
CA LEU A 131 4.09 18.49 5.10
C LEU A 131 2.77 17.94 4.57
N GLY A 132 2.17 17.01 5.31
CA GLY A 132 0.93 16.37 4.93
C GLY A 132 -0.24 17.34 4.95
N LEU A 133 -1.04 17.35 3.90
CA LEU A 133 -2.33 18.03 3.91
C LEU A 133 -3.25 17.53 5.05
N PRO A 134 -3.31 16.22 5.38
CA PRO A 134 -4.06 15.77 6.54
C PRO A 134 -3.63 16.42 7.86
N LEU A 135 -2.33 16.74 8.01
CA LEU A 135 -1.83 17.43 9.20
C LEU A 135 -2.31 18.88 9.22
N LEU A 136 -2.22 19.58 8.08
CA LEU A 136 -2.72 20.96 7.93
C LEU A 136 -4.23 21.08 8.16
N GLN A 137 -4.97 20.00 7.93
CA GLN A 137 -6.41 19.92 8.11
C GLN A 137 -6.84 19.58 9.54
N ALA A 138 -6.08 18.73 10.23
CA ALA A 138 -6.47 18.15 11.52
C ALA A 138 -5.75 18.76 12.73
N TRP A 139 -4.61 19.41 12.53
CA TRP A 139 -3.76 19.90 13.62
C TRP A 139 -3.83 21.40 13.82
N THR A 140 -3.73 21.79 15.09
CA THR A 140 -3.55 23.17 15.50
C THR A 140 -2.18 23.72 15.07
N PRO A 141 -2.01 25.05 14.98
CA PRO A 141 -0.70 25.65 14.72
C PRO A 141 0.38 25.21 15.72
N ALA A 142 0.03 24.99 16.99
CA ALA A 142 0.96 24.52 18.01
C ALA A 142 1.46 23.09 17.73
N GLN A 143 0.58 22.17 17.32
CA GLN A 143 0.96 20.82 16.93
C GLN A 143 1.84 20.83 15.67
N LEU A 144 1.49 21.64 14.66
CA LEU A 144 2.32 21.79 13.46
C LEU A 144 3.70 22.37 13.80
N ARG A 145 3.76 23.40 14.66
CA ARG A 145 5.01 23.98 15.17
C ARG A 145 5.86 22.93 15.89
N ALA A 146 5.26 22.13 16.78
CA ALA A 146 5.94 21.05 17.48
C ALA A 146 6.53 20.03 16.49
N ALA A 147 5.73 19.53 15.54
CA ALA A 147 6.16 18.54 14.56
C ALA A 147 7.26 19.05 13.64
N VAL A 148 7.12 20.27 13.09
CA VAL A 148 8.14 20.87 12.21
C VAL A 148 9.44 21.11 12.99
N THR A 149 9.36 21.58 14.23
CA THR A 149 10.56 21.78 15.07
C THR A 149 11.26 20.46 15.34
N HIS A 150 10.51 19.41 15.67
CA HIS A 150 11.05 18.07 15.88
C HIS A 150 11.82 17.59 14.64
N GLU A 151 11.20 17.67 13.46
CA GLU A 151 11.81 17.25 12.21
C GLU A 151 13.08 18.03 11.86
N LEU A 152 13.07 19.36 12.07
CA LEU A 152 14.24 20.21 11.83
C LEU A 152 15.36 19.98 12.86
N ALA A 153 15.01 19.63 14.10
CA ALA A 153 15.96 19.35 15.17
C ALA A 153 16.87 18.15 14.84
N HIS A 154 16.46 17.21 13.99
CA HIS A 154 17.33 16.13 13.53
C HIS A 154 18.59 16.61 12.80
N ALA A 155 18.53 17.78 12.15
CA ALA A 155 19.69 18.39 11.51
C ALA A 155 20.44 19.36 12.43
N SER A 156 20.01 19.51 13.69
CA SER A 156 20.57 20.51 14.60
C SER A 156 21.97 20.16 15.11
N PRO A 157 22.95 21.06 14.94
CA PRO A 157 24.27 20.88 15.55
C PRO A 157 24.23 21.05 17.09
N GLN A 158 23.16 21.64 17.63
CA GLN A 158 22.97 21.80 19.08
C GLN A 158 22.86 20.44 19.79
N LEU A 159 22.34 19.42 19.10
CA LEU A 159 22.25 18.05 19.61
C LEU A 159 23.60 17.34 19.58
N SER A 160 24.36 17.53 18.50
CA SER A 160 25.75 17.10 18.36
C SER A 160 26.36 17.69 17.10
N ARG A 161 27.64 18.06 17.13
CA ARG A 161 28.39 18.46 15.92
C ARG A 161 28.35 17.42 14.78
N TRP A 162 28.12 16.14 15.12
CA TRP A 162 28.03 15.04 14.17
C TRP A 162 26.59 14.61 13.84
N ALA A 163 25.58 15.25 14.45
CA ALA A 163 24.18 14.90 14.27
C ALA A 163 23.72 14.94 12.80
N PRO A 164 24.07 15.98 12.00
CA PRO A 164 23.67 16.02 10.59
C PRO A 164 24.26 14.83 9.79
N LEU A 165 25.53 14.50 10.02
CA LEU A 165 26.20 13.41 9.32
C LEU A 165 25.64 12.04 9.74
N ALA A 166 25.44 11.83 11.03
CA ALA A 166 24.86 10.61 11.57
C ALA A 166 23.42 10.39 11.06
N TYR A 167 22.60 11.43 11.05
CA TYR A 167 21.24 11.39 10.49
C TYR A 167 21.24 11.06 8.99
N ARG A 168 22.01 11.80 8.17
CA ARG A 168 22.13 11.51 6.73
C ARG A 168 22.62 10.08 6.46
N GLY A 169 23.59 9.63 7.25
CA GLY A 169 24.12 8.26 7.21
C GLY A 169 23.05 7.22 7.48
N ARG A 170 22.26 7.41 8.54
CA ARG A 170 21.13 6.54 8.89
C ARG A 170 20.14 6.44 7.74
N VAL A 171 19.72 7.58 7.22
CA VAL A 171 18.74 7.62 6.13
C VAL A 171 19.34 6.98 4.87
N ALA A 172 20.62 7.19 4.57
CA ALA A 172 21.30 6.56 3.44
C ALA A 172 21.41 5.03 3.58
N VAL A 173 21.86 4.52 4.74
CA VAL A 173 21.96 3.08 5.02
C VAL A 173 20.57 2.43 4.99
N GLY A 174 19.57 3.06 5.63
CA GLY A 174 18.18 2.60 5.61
C GLY A 174 17.57 2.55 4.20
N ARG A 175 18.02 3.41 3.28
CA ARG A 175 17.64 3.34 1.86
C ARG A 175 18.36 2.20 1.12
N VAL A 176 19.66 2.05 1.32
CA VAL A 176 20.47 1.13 0.51
C VAL A 176 20.19 -0.32 0.91
N VAL A 177 20.14 -0.61 2.21
CA VAL A 177 20.11 -1.98 2.74
C VAL A 177 18.91 -2.82 2.26
N PRO A 178 17.65 -2.32 2.27
CA PRO A 178 16.51 -3.08 1.77
C PRO A 178 16.61 -3.39 0.27
N ARG A 179 17.35 -2.58 -0.51
CA ARG A 179 17.53 -2.76 -1.96
C ARG A 179 18.63 -3.77 -2.30
N ILE A 180 19.50 -4.08 -1.34
CA ILE A 180 20.54 -5.10 -1.52
C ILE A 180 19.86 -6.49 -1.52
N SER A 181 19.88 -7.16 -2.68
CA SER A 181 19.31 -8.50 -2.82
C SER A 181 19.81 -9.45 -1.73
N ARG A 182 18.86 -10.13 -1.05
CA ARG A 182 19.16 -11.15 -0.04
C ARG A 182 20.03 -12.29 -0.56
N ARG A 183 19.99 -12.58 -1.88
CA ARG A 183 20.75 -13.67 -2.49
C ARG A 183 22.08 -13.23 -3.14
N ASN A 184 22.52 -11.98 -2.98
CA ASN A 184 23.89 -11.55 -3.33
C ASN A 184 24.83 -11.80 -2.13
N PRO A 185 25.90 -12.61 -2.25
CA PRO A 185 26.84 -12.88 -1.16
C PRO A 185 27.57 -11.61 -0.69
N ALA A 186 27.91 -10.70 -1.60
CA ALA A 186 28.45 -9.38 -1.23
C ALA A 186 27.42 -8.57 -0.42
N GLY A 187 26.13 -8.78 -0.70
CA GLY A 187 25.04 -8.17 0.06
C GLY A 187 24.88 -8.71 1.48
N ALA A 188 25.32 -9.95 1.77
CA ALA A 188 25.25 -10.51 3.12
C ALA A 188 26.18 -9.78 4.09
N VAL A 189 27.41 -9.51 3.66
CA VAL A 189 28.39 -8.74 4.43
C VAL A 189 27.92 -7.31 4.67
N LEU A 190 27.37 -6.63 3.65
CA LEU A 190 26.82 -5.28 3.80
C LEU A 190 25.61 -5.24 4.74
N ARG A 191 24.74 -6.24 4.71
CA ARG A 191 23.62 -6.36 5.67
C ARG A 191 24.11 -6.64 7.09
N ALA A 192 25.09 -7.51 7.25
CA ALA A 192 25.70 -7.78 8.54
C ALA A 192 26.32 -6.51 9.13
N TYR A 193 27.08 -5.77 8.31
CA TYR A 193 27.64 -4.50 8.72
C TYR A 193 26.55 -3.45 9.00
N ALA A 194 25.48 -3.37 8.19
CA ALA A 194 24.36 -2.49 8.48
C ALA A 194 23.71 -2.81 9.84
N GLY A 195 23.65 -4.07 10.23
CA GLY A 195 23.24 -4.49 11.57
C GLY A 195 24.18 -3.96 12.66
N ILE A 196 25.50 -4.01 12.44
CA ILE A 196 26.50 -3.43 13.35
C ILE A 196 26.36 -1.91 13.42
N TYR A 197 26.28 -1.23 12.28
CA TYR A 197 26.05 0.20 12.17
C TYR A 197 24.83 0.62 12.98
N ARG A 198 23.70 -0.08 12.81
CA ARG A 198 22.47 0.18 13.57
C ARG A 198 22.65 0.05 15.07
N ARG A 199 23.34 -0.99 15.55
CA ARG A 199 23.60 -1.17 16.99
C ARG A 199 24.46 -0.04 17.55
N ILE A 200 25.41 0.47 16.77
CA ILE A 200 26.26 1.59 17.16
C ILE A 200 25.48 2.91 17.14
N ASP A 201 24.59 3.09 16.16
CA ASP A 201 23.84 4.32 15.97
C ASP A 201 22.60 4.43 16.87
N ALA A 202 21.93 3.32 17.22
CA ALA A 202 20.67 3.33 17.98
C ALA A 202 20.73 4.17 19.28
N PRO A 203 21.77 4.08 20.14
CA PRO A 203 21.85 4.92 21.34
C PRO A 203 21.99 6.41 21.04
N PHE A 204 22.54 6.77 19.87
CA PHE A 204 22.60 8.15 19.40
C PHE A 204 21.24 8.59 18.86
N SER A 205 20.62 7.78 18.01
CA SER A 205 19.27 8.03 17.49
C SER A 205 18.27 8.26 18.62
N HIS A 206 18.24 7.39 19.63
CA HIS A 206 17.36 7.55 20.78
C HIS A 206 17.59 8.88 21.52
N SER A 207 18.86 9.21 21.81
CA SER A 207 19.16 10.49 22.47
C SER A 207 18.79 11.70 21.61
N GLN A 208 18.80 11.54 20.29
CA GLN A 208 18.44 12.60 19.35
C GLN A 208 16.93 12.82 19.31
N GLU A 209 16.13 11.75 19.29
CA GLU A 209 14.66 11.80 19.38
C GLU A 209 14.21 12.54 20.64
N LEU A 210 14.71 12.13 21.81
CA LEU A 210 14.36 12.77 23.09
C LEU A 210 14.78 14.24 23.14
N ALA A 211 15.91 14.59 22.51
CA ALA A 211 16.37 15.97 22.48
C ALA A 211 15.60 16.82 21.46
N ALA A 212 15.18 16.23 20.34
CA ALA A 212 14.28 16.86 19.38
C ALA A 212 12.90 17.13 20.01
N ASP A 213 12.38 16.19 20.81
CA ASP A 213 11.13 16.37 21.58
C ASP A 213 11.22 17.53 22.56
N ARG A 214 12.33 17.64 23.30
CA ARG A 214 12.56 18.78 24.21
C ARG A 214 12.66 20.10 23.46
N LEU A 215 13.35 20.12 22.32
CA LEU A 215 13.50 21.34 21.52
C LEU A 215 12.15 21.78 20.93
N ALA A 216 11.35 20.83 20.44
CA ALA A 216 9.97 21.07 20.04
C ALA A 216 9.12 21.61 21.20
N ALA A 217 9.27 21.05 22.40
CA ALA A 217 8.56 21.51 23.59
C ALA A 217 8.95 22.94 24.00
N THR A 218 10.23 23.34 23.82
CA THR A 218 10.62 24.74 24.05
C THR A 218 9.99 25.72 23.05
N HIS A 219 9.63 25.27 21.85
CA HIS A 219 9.01 26.14 20.84
C HIS A 219 7.48 26.16 20.92
N ALA A 220 6.86 25.00 21.18
CA ALA A 220 5.40 24.82 21.07
C ALA A 220 4.71 24.46 22.40
N GLY A 221 5.46 24.22 23.47
CA GLY A 221 4.94 23.68 24.73
C GLY A 221 4.87 22.15 24.73
N SER A 222 4.91 21.55 25.92
CA SER A 222 4.95 20.09 26.07
C SER A 222 3.65 19.41 25.67
N GLU A 223 2.50 20.03 25.92
CA GLU A 223 1.18 19.51 25.53
C GLU A 223 1.06 19.34 24.01
N ALA A 224 1.58 20.29 23.23
CA ALA A 224 1.58 20.19 21.77
C ALA A 224 2.43 19.01 21.28
N VAL A 225 3.59 18.78 21.89
CA VAL A 225 4.45 17.63 21.58
C VAL A 225 3.75 16.33 21.95
N ILE A 226 3.16 16.22 23.15
CA ILE A 226 2.40 15.04 23.59
C ILE A 226 1.25 14.73 22.62
N ALA A 227 0.52 15.77 22.21
CA ALA A 227 -0.58 15.65 21.25
C ALA A 227 -0.09 15.12 19.89
N VAL A 228 1.02 15.66 19.35
CA VAL A 228 1.62 15.18 18.10
C VAL A 228 2.05 13.72 18.21
N LEU A 229 2.73 13.34 19.30
CA LEU A 229 3.24 11.98 19.49
C LEU A 229 2.10 10.94 19.56
N ARG A 230 0.96 11.31 20.13
CA ARG A 230 -0.22 10.44 20.21
C ARG A 230 -1.06 10.45 18.93
N ASP A 231 -1.21 11.61 18.30
CA ASP A 231 -2.17 11.77 17.21
C ASP A 231 -1.59 11.38 15.84
N LEU A 232 -0.30 11.60 15.58
CA LEU A 232 0.32 11.25 14.29
C LEU A 232 0.08 9.80 13.85
N PRO A 233 0.34 8.76 14.69
CA PRO A 233 0.07 7.38 14.28
C PRO A 233 -1.42 7.11 14.06
N VAL A 234 -2.31 7.74 14.83
CA VAL A 234 -3.77 7.62 14.70
C VAL A 234 -4.25 8.22 13.38
N LEU A 235 -3.83 9.45 13.08
CA LEU A 235 -4.18 10.15 11.85
C LEU A 235 -3.63 9.42 10.61
N ALA A 236 -2.38 8.95 10.66
CA ALA A 236 -1.81 8.13 9.59
C ALA A 236 -2.56 6.78 9.43
N GLY A 237 -3.02 6.17 10.53
CA GLY A 237 -3.88 4.99 10.50
C GLY A 237 -5.23 5.27 9.84
N MET A 238 -5.89 6.35 10.25
CA MET A 238 -7.19 6.75 9.72
C MET A 238 -7.12 7.11 8.24
N GLN A 239 -6.03 7.74 7.79
CA GLN A 239 -5.81 7.98 6.37
C GLN A 239 -5.66 6.68 5.57
N ARG A 240 -4.88 5.70 6.06
CA ARG A 240 -4.76 4.39 5.38
C ARG A 240 -6.11 3.70 5.27
N LEU A 241 -6.88 3.73 6.35
CA LEU A 241 -8.24 3.20 6.40
C LEU A 241 -9.15 3.93 5.41
N PHE A 242 -9.10 5.27 5.38
CA PHE A 242 -9.83 6.08 4.40
C PHE A 242 -9.53 5.67 2.96
N HIS A 243 -8.25 5.49 2.61
CA HIS A 243 -7.89 5.03 1.27
C HIS A 243 -8.39 3.62 0.98
N LEU A 244 -8.33 2.72 1.96
CA LEU A 244 -8.76 1.34 1.83
C LEU A 244 -10.27 1.18 1.65
N GLU A 245 -11.05 1.87 2.48
CA GLU A 245 -12.49 1.67 2.59
C GLU A 245 -13.29 2.59 1.66
N TYR A 246 -12.77 3.78 1.34
CA TYR A 246 -13.55 4.81 0.63
C TYR A 246 -13.01 5.09 -0.76
N VAL A 247 -11.71 5.35 -0.89
CA VAL A 247 -11.11 5.72 -2.20
C VAL A 247 -10.90 4.49 -3.07
N GLY A 248 -10.32 3.43 -2.51
CA GLY A 248 -9.90 2.23 -3.24
C GLY A 248 -11.03 1.52 -3.98
N PRO A 249 -12.21 1.30 -3.37
CA PRO A 249 -13.33 0.64 -4.03
C PRO A 249 -13.88 1.43 -5.24
N GLY A 250 -14.04 2.75 -5.12
CA GLY A 250 -14.44 3.61 -6.24
C GLY A 250 -13.40 3.60 -7.36
N TRP A 251 -12.12 3.68 -6.98
CA TRP A 251 -11.00 3.62 -7.90
C TRP A 251 -10.98 2.33 -8.74
N GLN A 252 -11.33 1.21 -8.12
CA GLN A 252 -11.45 -0.12 -8.74
C GLN A 252 -12.72 -0.27 -9.59
N ALA A 253 -13.74 0.56 -9.36
CA ALA A 253 -14.94 0.60 -10.18
C ALA A 253 -14.80 1.56 -11.39
N GLY A 254 -13.66 2.25 -11.53
CA GLY A 254 -13.43 3.22 -12.61
C GLY A 254 -13.88 4.65 -12.27
N TYR A 255 -14.10 4.95 -10.99
CA TYR A 255 -14.57 6.24 -10.51
C TYR A 255 -13.57 6.85 -9.52
N VAL A 256 -13.56 8.18 -9.43
CA VAL A 256 -12.78 8.90 -8.42
C VAL A 256 -13.63 10.03 -7.84
N PRO A 257 -13.62 10.25 -6.52
CA PRO A 257 -14.36 11.36 -5.95
C PRO A 257 -13.76 12.70 -6.37
N ASP A 258 -14.62 13.69 -6.57
CA ASP A 258 -14.28 15.07 -6.94
C ASP A 258 -13.50 15.82 -5.86
N ASP A 259 -13.61 15.41 -4.59
CA ASP A 259 -12.93 16.00 -3.45
C ASP A 259 -12.44 14.93 -2.45
N VAL A 260 -11.33 14.26 -2.77
CA VAL A 260 -10.68 13.23 -1.96
C VAL A 260 -10.40 13.73 -0.55
N PHE A 261 -9.79 14.91 -0.41
CA PHE A 261 -9.38 15.43 0.89
C PHE A 261 -10.54 15.99 1.72
N GLY A 262 -11.61 16.50 1.09
CA GLY A 262 -12.85 16.77 1.81
C GLY A 262 -13.55 15.51 2.29
N GLY A 263 -13.42 14.38 1.58
CA GLY A 263 -13.84 13.07 2.07
C GLY A 263 -13.10 12.63 3.32
N LEU A 264 -11.78 12.82 3.36
CA LEU A 264 -10.97 12.55 4.55
C LEU A 264 -11.47 13.38 5.75
N LEU A 265 -11.73 14.68 5.57
CA LEU A 265 -12.30 15.54 6.61
C LEU A 265 -13.62 15.00 7.16
N ARG A 266 -14.52 14.51 6.30
CA ARG A 266 -15.79 13.90 6.72
C ARG A 266 -15.57 12.64 7.56
N VAL A 267 -14.62 11.78 7.18
CA VAL A 267 -14.25 10.60 7.97
C VAL A 267 -13.69 10.99 9.34
N LEU A 268 -12.76 11.94 9.37
CA LEU A 268 -12.16 12.42 10.62
C LEU A 268 -13.21 13.01 11.56
N ALA A 269 -14.14 13.80 11.03
CA ALA A 269 -15.25 14.35 11.81
C ALA A 269 -16.17 13.26 12.35
N ALA A 270 -16.56 12.32 11.49
CA ALA A 270 -17.50 11.24 11.84
C ALA A 270 -16.91 10.24 12.85
N ARG A 271 -15.59 9.99 12.79
CA ARG A 271 -14.87 9.04 13.65
C ARG A 271 -14.07 9.71 14.78
N SER A 272 -14.44 10.93 15.17
CA SER A 272 -13.75 11.70 16.21
C SER A 272 -13.67 11.01 17.57
N ALA A 273 -14.72 10.27 17.96
CA ALA A 273 -14.74 9.48 19.20
C ALA A 273 -13.75 8.30 19.16
N GLU A 274 -13.72 7.55 18.05
CA GLU A 274 -12.78 6.46 17.82
C GLU A 274 -11.33 6.95 17.85
N MET A 275 -11.05 8.07 17.17
CA MET A 275 -9.71 8.68 17.21
C MET A 275 -9.31 9.08 18.62
N SER A 276 -10.25 9.65 19.40
CA SER A 276 -9.99 10.04 20.80
C SER A 276 -9.68 8.82 21.67
N GLN A 277 -10.35 7.69 21.45
CA GLN A 277 -10.04 6.44 22.11
C GLN A 277 -8.65 5.92 21.72
N LEU A 278 -8.31 5.91 20.44
CA LEU A 278 -7.01 5.45 19.93
C LEU A 278 -5.84 6.29 20.47
N ARG A 279 -6.02 7.62 20.63
CA ARG A 279 -5.02 8.50 21.26
C ARG A 279 -4.76 8.17 22.74
N GLY A 280 -5.77 7.62 23.43
CA GLY A 280 -5.68 7.25 24.83
C GLY A 280 -5.07 5.87 25.07
N GLN A 281 -4.88 5.08 24.02
CA GLN A 281 -4.25 3.76 24.11
C GLN A 281 -2.73 3.89 24.12
N ASP A 282 -2.07 3.07 24.93
CA ASP A 282 -0.63 2.91 24.81
C ASP A 282 -0.31 2.23 23.47
N PRO A 283 0.63 2.77 22.68
CA PRO A 283 0.97 2.18 21.40
C PRO A 283 1.59 0.79 21.58
N GLU A 284 1.42 -0.05 20.57
CA GLU A 284 2.06 -1.36 20.55
C GLU A 284 3.57 -1.25 20.77
N PRO A 285 4.19 -2.25 21.43
CA PRO A 285 5.63 -2.28 21.62
C PRO A 285 6.35 -2.10 20.26
N PRO A 286 7.40 -1.27 20.21
CA PRO A 286 8.11 -1.02 18.95
C PRO A 286 8.57 -2.34 18.33
N GLY A 287 8.31 -2.50 17.03
CA GLY A 287 8.72 -3.69 16.30
C GLY A 287 10.25 -3.83 16.30
N PRO A 288 10.80 -5.03 16.01
CA PRO A 288 12.25 -5.29 16.01
C PRO A 288 13.08 -4.38 15.09
N TRP A 289 12.40 -3.67 14.19
CA TRP A 289 12.99 -2.78 13.19
C TRP A 289 12.68 -1.30 13.42
N ASP A 290 11.90 -0.96 14.44
CA ASP A 290 11.63 0.43 14.82
C ASP A 290 12.92 1.06 15.37
N THR A 291 13.23 2.27 14.90
CA THR A 291 14.42 3.03 15.27
C THR A 291 14.13 4.15 16.26
N HIS A 292 12.86 4.33 16.62
CA HIS A 292 12.44 5.31 17.62
C HIS A 292 12.39 4.67 19.02
N PRO A 293 12.70 5.44 20.09
CA PRO A 293 12.41 5.03 21.45
C PRO A 293 10.91 4.74 21.63
N PRO A 294 10.53 3.85 22.57
CA PRO A 294 9.14 3.65 22.95
C PRO A 294 8.46 4.97 23.29
N LEU A 295 7.17 5.12 22.93
CA LEU A 295 6.42 6.35 23.22
C LEU A 295 6.47 6.72 24.70
N SER A 296 6.34 5.74 25.60
CA SER A 296 6.40 5.95 27.04
C SER A 296 7.72 6.59 27.50
N GLU A 297 8.85 6.22 26.90
CA GLU A 297 10.16 6.82 27.18
C GLU A 297 10.19 8.29 26.71
N ARG A 298 9.63 8.58 25.53
CA ARG A 298 9.56 9.94 24.97
C ARG A 298 8.69 10.84 25.81
N LEU A 299 7.50 10.37 26.21
CA LEU A 299 6.58 11.10 27.08
C LEU A 299 7.19 11.36 28.45
N ALA A 300 7.85 10.36 29.05
CA ALA A 300 8.51 10.52 30.36
C ALA A 300 9.72 11.48 30.32
N ALA A 301 10.36 11.64 29.16
CA ALA A 301 11.51 12.53 29.00
C ALA A 301 11.14 14.01 28.82
N LEU A 302 9.86 14.32 28.61
CA LEU A 302 9.33 15.67 28.48
C LEU A 302 9.08 16.28 29.86
N THR A 303 9.71 17.42 30.14
CA THR A 303 9.37 18.27 31.29
C THR A 303 8.16 19.12 30.95
N ALA A 304 7.38 19.55 31.94
CA ALA A 304 6.29 20.51 31.72
C ALA A 304 6.86 21.86 31.26
N ILE A 305 6.63 22.22 30.01
CA ILE A 305 6.94 23.52 29.42
C ILE A 305 5.61 24.14 28.99
N PRO A 306 5.25 25.33 29.50
CA PRO A 306 4.01 25.98 29.12
C PRO A 306 4.00 26.29 27.63
N ALA A 307 2.82 26.25 27.02
CA ALA A 307 2.66 26.71 25.65
C ALA A 307 3.04 28.21 25.56
N PRO A 308 3.59 28.66 24.42
CA PRO A 308 3.69 30.08 24.14
C PRO A 308 2.28 30.70 24.21
N PRO A 309 2.16 32.00 24.55
CA PRO A 309 0.87 32.68 24.57
C PRO A 309 0.15 32.50 23.24
N ASP A 310 -1.18 32.37 23.29
CA ASP A 310 -2.01 32.17 22.11
C ASP A 310 -1.75 33.28 21.10
N GLU A 311 -1.10 32.90 20.00
CA GLU A 311 -1.06 33.73 18.81
C GLU A 311 -2.45 33.67 18.16
N PRO A 312 -2.95 34.77 17.56
CA PRO A 312 -4.20 34.74 16.83
C PRO A 312 -4.16 33.57 15.83
N GLU A 313 -5.27 32.84 15.72
CA GLU A 313 -5.39 31.69 14.85
C GLU A 313 -5.33 32.17 13.39
N LEU A 314 -4.11 32.32 12.89
CA LEU A 314 -3.83 32.76 11.54
C LEU A 314 -4.00 31.57 10.60
N GLU A 315 -4.67 31.81 9.48
CA GLU A 315 -4.76 30.85 8.39
C GLU A 315 -3.34 30.59 7.86
N LEU A 316 -2.76 29.44 8.23
CA LEU A 316 -1.38 29.09 7.86
C LEU A 316 -1.21 28.98 6.34
N VAL A 317 -2.25 28.48 5.67
CA VAL A 317 -2.30 28.30 4.22
C VAL A 317 -3.59 28.94 3.70
N PRO A 318 -3.50 30.08 2.99
CA PRO A 318 -4.65 30.70 2.35
C PRO A 318 -5.37 29.74 1.38
N ASP A 319 -6.68 29.61 1.51
CA ASP A 319 -7.54 28.76 0.66
C ASP A 319 -7.02 27.30 0.63
N LEU A 320 -6.86 26.71 1.81
CA LEU A 320 -6.49 25.30 2.00
C LEU A 320 -7.34 24.33 1.14
N PRO A 321 -8.67 24.53 0.93
CA PRO A 321 -9.44 23.69 0.01
C PRO A 321 -8.94 23.71 -1.44
N ARG A 322 -8.52 24.88 -1.96
CA ARG A 322 -7.90 24.96 -3.30
C ARG A 322 -6.58 24.21 -3.35
N LEU A 323 -5.74 24.33 -2.32
CA LEU A 323 -4.50 23.54 -2.24
C LEU A 323 -4.82 22.04 -2.24
N GLY A 324 -5.88 21.62 -1.53
CA GLY A 324 -6.35 20.24 -1.54
C GLY A 324 -6.74 19.73 -2.91
N ARG A 325 -7.49 20.51 -3.70
CA ARG A 325 -7.81 20.15 -5.09
C ARG A 325 -6.57 20.07 -5.98
N ALA A 326 -5.65 21.04 -5.87
CA ALA A 326 -4.40 20.99 -6.62
C ALA A 326 -3.53 19.77 -6.26
N LEU A 327 -3.54 19.37 -4.98
CA LEU A 327 -2.85 18.17 -4.53
C LEU A 327 -3.52 16.90 -5.05
N GLN A 328 -4.85 16.85 -5.10
CA GLN A 328 -5.60 15.73 -5.66
C GLN A 328 -5.23 15.49 -7.13
N ASP A 329 -5.12 16.55 -7.94
CA ASP A 329 -4.76 16.41 -9.36
C ASP A 329 -3.40 15.71 -9.58
N VAL A 330 -2.47 15.87 -8.63
CA VAL A 330 -1.12 15.29 -8.71
C VAL A 330 -1.02 13.95 -7.99
N ALA A 331 -1.70 13.79 -6.84
CA ALA A 331 -1.63 12.61 -5.99
C ALA A 331 -2.64 11.51 -6.39
N TYR A 332 -3.81 11.92 -6.92
CA TYR A 332 -4.91 11.05 -7.34
C TYR A 332 -5.39 11.44 -8.75
N PRO A 333 -4.52 11.43 -9.77
CA PRO A 333 -4.93 11.78 -11.13
C PRO A 333 -6.01 10.81 -11.62
N ALA A 334 -7.10 11.34 -12.20
CA ALA A 334 -8.25 10.53 -12.62
C ALA A 334 -7.85 9.40 -13.60
N GLY A 335 -6.89 9.66 -14.50
CA GLY A 335 -6.26 8.62 -15.31
C GLY A 335 -7.27 7.78 -16.10
N GLY A 336 -8.25 8.43 -16.75
CA GLY A 336 -9.32 7.77 -17.52
C GLY A 336 -10.59 7.46 -16.73
N ARG A 337 -10.60 7.66 -15.41
CA ARG A 337 -11.77 7.46 -14.54
C ARG A 337 -12.77 8.60 -14.63
N THR A 338 -14.03 8.28 -14.34
CA THR A 338 -15.10 9.27 -14.19
C THR A 338 -14.97 9.95 -12.83
N VAL A 339 -14.88 11.28 -12.84
CA VAL A 339 -14.88 12.09 -11.62
C VAL A 339 -16.33 12.33 -11.19
N VAL A 340 -16.69 11.97 -9.97
CA VAL A 340 -18.07 12.04 -9.45
C VAL A 340 -18.09 12.52 -8.00
N GLY A 341 -19.27 12.90 -7.49
CA GLY A 341 -19.42 13.19 -6.07
C GLY A 341 -19.24 11.95 -5.19
N TRP A 342 -18.98 12.14 -3.90
CA TRP A 342 -18.76 11.02 -2.96
C TRP A 342 -19.91 10.01 -2.91
N ASP A 343 -21.15 10.47 -2.85
CA ASP A 343 -22.32 9.58 -2.77
C ASP A 343 -22.41 8.66 -3.99
N GLU A 344 -22.14 9.19 -5.17
CA GLU A 344 -22.10 8.41 -6.41
C GLU A 344 -20.90 7.46 -6.43
N CYS A 345 -19.70 7.95 -6.08
CA CYS A 345 -18.48 7.13 -6.03
C CYS A 345 -18.66 5.90 -5.13
N LEU A 346 -19.27 6.09 -3.95
CA LEU A 346 -19.52 5.03 -2.98
C LEU A 346 -20.68 4.13 -3.41
N SER A 347 -21.74 4.70 -3.97
CA SER A 347 -22.86 3.95 -4.56
C SER A 347 -22.38 2.97 -5.63
N VAL A 348 -21.57 3.44 -6.57
CA VAL A 348 -21.02 2.61 -7.64
C VAL A 348 -20.06 1.56 -7.09
N ALA A 349 -19.18 1.93 -6.16
CA ALA A 349 -18.25 1.00 -5.54
C ALA A 349 -18.96 -0.17 -4.84
N ARG A 350 -20.00 0.13 -4.06
CA ARG A 350 -20.79 -0.87 -3.31
C ARG A 350 -21.63 -1.74 -4.24
N THR A 351 -22.22 -1.14 -5.27
CA THR A 351 -22.95 -1.88 -6.29
C THR A 351 -22.01 -2.85 -7.02
N ALA A 352 -20.82 -2.40 -7.44
CA ALA A 352 -19.83 -3.25 -8.09
C ALA A 352 -19.34 -4.39 -7.20
N GLU A 353 -19.25 -4.19 -5.88
CA GLU A 353 -18.94 -5.27 -4.92
C GLU A 353 -20.06 -6.31 -4.84
N MET A 354 -21.30 -5.88 -4.69
CA MET A 354 -22.46 -6.78 -4.71
C MET A 354 -22.57 -7.54 -6.03
N GLU A 355 -22.28 -6.90 -7.16
CA GLU A 355 -22.29 -7.57 -8.47
C GLU A 355 -21.23 -8.66 -8.59
N ARG A 356 -20.02 -8.46 -8.04
CA ARG A 356 -18.99 -9.50 -7.98
C ARG A 356 -19.41 -10.67 -7.10
N GLU A 357 -19.98 -10.38 -5.94
CA GLU A 357 -20.49 -11.41 -5.03
C GLU A 357 -21.63 -12.21 -5.69
N ALA A 358 -22.53 -11.52 -6.38
CA ALA A 358 -23.62 -12.12 -7.13
C ALA A 358 -23.11 -13.00 -8.28
N GLU A 359 -22.12 -12.57 -9.06
CA GLU A 359 -21.54 -13.39 -10.12
C GLU A 359 -20.90 -14.66 -9.55
N ALA A 360 -20.16 -14.55 -8.44
CA ALA A 360 -19.55 -15.72 -7.79
C ALA A 360 -20.60 -16.70 -7.25
N ALA A 361 -21.69 -16.18 -6.67
CA ALA A 361 -22.80 -16.97 -6.18
C ALA A 361 -23.56 -17.66 -7.33
N LEU A 362 -23.90 -16.93 -8.39
CA LEU A 362 -24.56 -17.45 -9.58
C LEU A 362 -23.73 -18.52 -10.30
N ALA A 363 -22.40 -18.34 -10.39
CA ALA A 363 -21.50 -19.35 -10.94
C ALA A 363 -21.45 -20.62 -10.07
N THR A 364 -21.62 -20.48 -8.75
CA THR A 364 -21.69 -21.62 -7.82
C THR A 364 -23.02 -22.36 -7.93
N VAL A 365 -24.13 -21.63 -7.97
CA VAL A 365 -25.48 -22.20 -8.19
C VAL A 365 -25.54 -22.89 -9.55
N SER A 366 -25.04 -22.26 -10.61
CA SER A 366 -25.04 -22.84 -11.97
C SER A 366 -24.37 -24.21 -12.04
N ARG A 367 -23.23 -24.35 -11.35
CA ARG A 367 -22.53 -25.65 -11.23
C ARG A 367 -23.34 -26.68 -10.44
N ALA A 368 -23.96 -26.26 -9.34
CA ALA A 368 -24.75 -27.14 -8.49
C ALA A 368 -26.02 -27.66 -9.20
N VAL A 369 -26.68 -26.83 -10.00
CA VAL A 369 -27.90 -27.21 -10.74
C VAL A 369 -27.62 -27.75 -12.15
N ASN A 370 -26.36 -27.79 -12.56
CA ASN A 370 -25.90 -28.19 -13.89
C ASN A 370 -26.67 -27.47 -15.03
N ALA A 371 -26.92 -26.18 -14.86
CA ALA A 371 -27.59 -25.32 -15.83
C ALA A 371 -27.09 -23.87 -15.66
N GLU A 372 -27.10 -23.09 -16.74
CA GLU A 372 -26.66 -21.69 -16.68
C GLU A 372 -27.68 -20.83 -15.93
N VAL A 373 -27.25 -20.18 -14.84
CA VAL A 373 -28.03 -19.23 -14.04
C VAL A 373 -27.32 -17.89 -14.09
N THR A 374 -27.98 -16.91 -14.70
CA THR A 374 -27.43 -15.60 -15.09
C THR A 374 -28.02 -14.44 -14.29
N GLY A 375 -29.12 -14.65 -13.56
CA GLY A 375 -29.78 -13.54 -12.88
C GLY A 375 -30.91 -13.91 -11.91
N PRO A 376 -31.53 -12.89 -11.31
CA PRO A 376 -32.45 -13.04 -10.18
C PRO A 376 -33.75 -13.78 -10.57
N ALA A 377 -34.26 -13.59 -11.79
CA ALA A 377 -35.46 -14.29 -12.27
C ALA A 377 -35.29 -15.82 -12.23
N GLN A 378 -34.15 -16.33 -12.72
CA GLN A 378 -33.84 -17.75 -12.76
C GLN A 378 -33.56 -18.33 -11.37
N VAL A 379 -32.97 -17.54 -10.47
CA VAL A 379 -32.81 -17.95 -9.06
C VAL A 379 -34.18 -18.12 -8.40
N LEU A 380 -35.14 -17.23 -8.68
CA LEU A 380 -36.51 -17.36 -8.20
C LEU A 380 -37.23 -18.57 -8.83
N ASP A 381 -36.99 -18.89 -10.11
CA ASP A 381 -37.53 -20.13 -10.72
C ASP A 381 -37.02 -21.37 -9.97
N LEU A 382 -35.72 -21.42 -9.68
CA LEU A 382 -35.12 -22.51 -8.89
C LEU A 382 -35.70 -22.60 -7.48
N ALA A 383 -36.04 -21.46 -6.86
CA ALA A 383 -36.67 -21.42 -5.54
C ALA A 383 -38.11 -21.96 -5.60
N ALA A 384 -38.90 -21.54 -6.60
CA ALA A 384 -40.27 -22.01 -6.81
C ALA A 384 -40.33 -23.53 -7.09
N ASP A 385 -39.35 -24.07 -7.80
CA ASP A 385 -39.25 -25.51 -8.09
C ASP A 385 -38.68 -26.32 -6.91
N GLY A 386 -38.26 -25.67 -5.81
CA GLY A 386 -37.53 -26.30 -4.69
C GLY A 386 -36.10 -26.75 -5.03
N ARG A 387 -35.66 -26.56 -6.28
CA ARG A 387 -34.34 -26.94 -6.79
C ARG A 387 -33.21 -26.15 -6.15
N LEU A 388 -33.46 -24.90 -5.75
CA LEU A 388 -32.47 -24.06 -5.06
C LEU A 388 -32.11 -24.65 -3.70
N ARG A 389 -33.10 -25.17 -2.96
CA ARG A 389 -32.89 -25.83 -1.66
C ARG A 389 -32.12 -27.14 -1.82
N ALA A 390 -32.47 -27.95 -2.81
CA ALA A 390 -31.73 -29.17 -3.14
C ALA A 390 -30.26 -28.86 -3.51
N ALA A 391 -30.01 -27.82 -4.30
CA ALA A 391 -28.67 -27.37 -4.66
C ALA A 391 -27.86 -26.90 -3.45
N ALA A 392 -28.48 -26.12 -2.54
CA ALA A 392 -27.83 -25.66 -1.32
C ALA A 392 -27.43 -26.84 -0.40
N GLN A 393 -28.31 -27.83 -0.24
CA GLN A 393 -28.00 -29.04 0.55
C GLN A 393 -26.86 -29.86 -0.04
N ALA A 394 -26.79 -29.95 -1.38
CA ALA A 394 -25.70 -30.63 -2.06
C ALA A 394 -24.36 -29.89 -1.95
N LEU A 395 -24.38 -28.55 -1.99
CA LEU A 395 -23.18 -27.71 -1.85
C LEU A 395 -22.62 -27.70 -0.42
N PHE A 396 -23.49 -27.81 0.59
CA PHE A 396 -23.12 -27.69 1.99
C PHE A 396 -23.57 -28.91 2.82
N PRO A 397 -23.02 -30.10 2.56
CA PRO A 397 -23.40 -31.32 3.27
C PRO A 397 -23.13 -31.18 4.78
N GLY A 398 -24.10 -31.58 5.61
CA GLY A 398 -23.99 -31.53 7.07
C GLY A 398 -24.49 -30.23 7.72
N THR A 399 -24.94 -29.27 6.93
CA THR A 399 -25.57 -28.02 7.41
C THR A 399 -27.01 -28.28 7.88
N SER A 400 -27.46 -27.61 8.95
CA SER A 400 -28.84 -27.74 9.40
C SER A 400 -29.84 -27.15 8.39
N SER A 401 -31.12 -27.52 8.49
CA SER A 401 -32.16 -26.96 7.62
C SER A 401 -32.30 -25.44 7.80
N GLY A 402 -32.10 -24.93 9.03
CA GLY A 402 -32.12 -23.51 9.36
C GLY A 402 -31.00 -22.75 8.66
N GLU A 403 -29.75 -23.16 8.84
CA GLU A 403 -28.58 -22.54 8.19
C GLU A 403 -28.63 -22.64 6.66
N THR A 404 -29.19 -23.73 6.12
CA THR A 404 -29.43 -23.86 4.67
C THR A 404 -30.42 -22.81 4.19
N THR A 405 -31.48 -22.58 4.96
CA THR A 405 -32.49 -21.56 4.66
C THR A 405 -31.89 -20.16 4.74
N GLU A 406 -31.09 -19.86 5.77
CA GLU A 406 -30.38 -18.57 5.90
C GLU A 406 -29.51 -18.29 4.66
N ARG A 407 -28.71 -19.25 4.20
CA ARG A 407 -27.87 -19.08 2.98
C ARG A 407 -28.70 -18.82 1.72
N ILE A 408 -29.88 -19.44 1.60
CA ILE A 408 -30.81 -19.21 0.49
C ILE A 408 -31.39 -17.80 0.59
N VAL A 409 -31.79 -17.37 1.79
CA VAL A 409 -32.29 -16.02 2.05
C VAL A 409 -31.24 -14.97 1.74
N ASP A 410 -29.98 -15.17 2.12
CA ASP A 410 -28.87 -14.26 1.81
C ASP A 410 -28.66 -14.12 0.29
N LEU A 411 -28.65 -15.25 -0.43
CA LEU A 411 -28.55 -15.25 -1.88
C LEU A 411 -29.72 -14.49 -2.53
N LEU A 412 -30.95 -14.80 -2.12
CA LEU A 412 -32.15 -14.13 -2.63
C LEU A 412 -32.14 -12.63 -2.30
N GLY A 413 -31.72 -12.26 -1.09
CA GLY A 413 -31.58 -10.87 -0.67
C GLY A 413 -30.60 -10.10 -1.54
N LEU A 414 -29.42 -10.68 -1.83
CA LEU A 414 -28.44 -10.11 -2.73
C LEU A 414 -29.00 -9.92 -4.15
N MET A 415 -29.67 -10.95 -4.69
CA MET A 415 -30.29 -10.93 -6.02
C MET A 415 -31.38 -9.85 -6.14
N LEU A 416 -32.28 -9.79 -5.16
CA LEU A 416 -33.38 -8.83 -5.14
C LEU A 416 -32.89 -7.39 -4.97
N ALA A 417 -31.89 -7.18 -4.12
CA ALA A 417 -31.28 -5.86 -3.92
C ALA A 417 -30.59 -5.34 -5.19
N LEU A 418 -29.86 -6.19 -5.92
CA LEU A 418 -29.26 -5.80 -7.20
C LEU A 418 -30.33 -5.50 -8.27
N ALA A 419 -31.39 -6.30 -8.35
CA ALA A 419 -32.49 -6.04 -9.28
C ALA A 419 -33.16 -4.67 -8.98
N ALA A 420 -33.40 -4.38 -7.70
CA ALA A 420 -33.98 -3.11 -7.29
C ALA A 420 -33.05 -1.91 -7.57
N LEU A 421 -31.74 -2.07 -7.36
CA LEU A 421 -30.73 -1.05 -7.70
C LEU A 421 -30.71 -0.76 -9.20
N ARG A 422 -30.69 -1.81 -10.03
CA ARG A 422 -30.68 -1.69 -11.50
C ARG A 422 -31.95 -1.07 -12.05
N SER A 423 -33.08 -1.33 -11.38
CA SER A 423 -34.38 -0.75 -11.72
C SER A 423 -34.54 0.70 -11.24
N GLY A 424 -33.56 1.23 -10.47
CA GLY A 424 -33.62 2.57 -9.92
C GLY A 424 -34.71 2.77 -8.86
N VAL A 425 -35.18 1.69 -8.24
CA VAL A 425 -36.22 1.74 -7.18
C VAL A 425 -35.61 2.05 -5.82
N VAL A 426 -34.36 1.64 -5.63
CA VAL A 426 -33.56 1.87 -4.43
C VAL A 426 -32.24 2.54 -4.77
N ARG A 427 -31.66 3.21 -3.78
CA ARG A 427 -30.34 3.84 -3.84
C ARG A 427 -29.57 3.59 -2.55
N TRP A 428 -28.26 3.75 -2.62
CA TRP A 428 -27.42 3.76 -1.44
C TRP A 428 -27.62 5.04 -0.63
N ARG A 429 -27.77 4.89 0.68
CA ARG A 429 -27.56 5.94 1.68
C ARG A 429 -26.23 5.65 2.36
N HIS A 430 -25.27 6.53 2.14
CA HIS A 430 -23.94 6.37 2.69
C HIS A 430 -23.89 6.72 4.19
N SER A 431 -22.96 6.07 4.90
CA SER A 431 -22.57 6.41 6.27
C SER A 431 -21.05 6.43 6.37
N TRP A 432 -20.50 7.48 6.98
CA TRP A 432 -19.07 7.65 7.22
C TRP A 432 -18.56 6.89 8.46
N THR A 433 -19.46 6.29 9.22
CA THR A 433 -19.15 5.54 10.47
C THR A 433 -19.70 4.12 10.46
N GLY A 434 -20.64 3.79 9.58
CA GLY A 434 -21.35 2.51 9.58
C GLY A 434 -21.51 1.91 8.19
N ALA A 435 -22.27 0.83 8.10
CA ALA A 435 -22.60 0.22 6.82
C ALA A 435 -23.49 1.18 5.99
N ALA A 436 -23.24 1.23 4.69
CA ALA A 436 -24.16 1.86 3.76
C ALA A 436 -25.48 1.09 3.76
N GLU A 437 -26.59 1.82 3.68
CA GLU A 437 -27.93 1.24 3.71
C GLU A 437 -28.59 1.38 2.34
N LEU A 438 -29.40 0.39 1.98
CA LEU A 438 -30.27 0.44 0.82
C LEU A 438 -31.61 1.05 1.22
N VAL A 439 -31.95 2.17 0.61
CA VAL A 439 -33.22 2.88 0.84
C VAL A 439 -33.95 3.08 -0.48
N GLY A 440 -35.27 3.20 -0.45
CA GLY A 440 -36.07 3.66 -1.59
C GLY A 440 -35.58 5.00 -2.12
N VAL A 441 -35.84 5.30 -3.38
CA VAL A 441 -35.47 6.59 -3.98
C VAL A 441 -36.05 7.79 -3.22
N ASP A 442 -37.24 7.62 -2.65
CA ASP A 442 -37.93 8.57 -1.75
C ASP A 442 -37.35 8.62 -0.33
N GLY A 443 -36.38 7.75 -0.01
CA GLY A 443 -35.76 7.61 1.30
C GLY A 443 -36.51 6.66 2.24
N ALA A 444 -37.61 6.04 1.81
CA ALA A 444 -38.34 5.05 2.60
C ALA A 444 -37.54 3.74 2.73
N TYR A 445 -37.79 2.99 3.80
CA TYR A 445 -37.19 1.66 3.96
C TYR A 445 -37.95 0.64 3.10
N LEU A 446 -37.25 -0.06 2.22
CA LEU A 446 -37.80 -1.18 1.45
C LEU A 446 -37.31 -2.49 2.07
N ASN A 447 -38.21 -3.28 2.65
CA ASN A 447 -37.86 -4.50 3.36
C ASN A 447 -37.59 -5.68 2.41
N LEU A 448 -36.46 -5.62 1.71
CA LEU A 448 -36.01 -6.69 0.81
C LEU A 448 -35.70 -7.99 1.56
N ALA A 449 -35.35 -7.92 2.85
CA ALA A 449 -35.05 -9.09 3.67
C ALA A 449 -36.29 -9.97 3.89
N GLU A 450 -37.45 -9.36 4.18
CA GLU A 450 -38.71 -10.10 4.29
C GLU A 450 -39.12 -10.73 2.95
N LEU A 451 -38.90 -10.03 1.83
CA LEU A 451 -39.17 -10.58 0.49
C LEU A 451 -38.25 -11.75 0.16
N ALA A 452 -36.98 -11.69 0.54
CA ALA A 452 -36.04 -12.78 0.38
C ALA A 452 -36.42 -13.99 1.25
N GLN A 453 -36.85 -13.74 2.49
CA GLN A 453 -37.34 -14.78 3.39
C GLN A 453 -38.61 -15.44 2.86
N ALA A 454 -39.54 -14.64 2.33
CA ALA A 454 -40.71 -15.16 1.64
C ALA A 454 -40.28 -16.01 0.43
N ALA A 455 -39.42 -15.50 -0.44
CA ALA A 455 -38.99 -16.21 -1.66
C ALA A 455 -38.20 -17.50 -1.41
N ALA A 456 -37.70 -17.76 -0.19
CA ALA A 456 -37.08 -19.03 0.17
C ALA A 456 -38.10 -20.18 0.32
N GLU A 457 -39.38 -19.85 0.43
CA GLU A 457 -40.49 -20.80 0.46
C GLU A 457 -41.10 -20.94 -0.95
N PRO A 458 -41.14 -22.15 -1.55
CA PRO A 458 -41.60 -22.33 -2.92
C PRO A 458 -43.01 -21.77 -3.22
N GLY A 459 -43.93 -21.86 -2.25
CA GLY A 459 -45.33 -21.47 -2.42
C GLY A 459 -45.61 -19.97 -2.47
N THR A 460 -44.66 -19.12 -2.08
CA THR A 460 -44.81 -17.66 -1.96
C THR A 460 -44.05 -16.90 -3.04
N VAL A 461 -43.23 -17.58 -3.86
CA VAL A 461 -42.40 -16.95 -4.90
C VAL A 461 -43.22 -16.13 -5.89
N GLN A 462 -44.42 -16.59 -6.25
CA GLN A 462 -45.30 -15.87 -7.19
C GLN A 462 -45.85 -14.56 -6.60
N ASP A 463 -46.13 -14.53 -5.30
CA ASP A 463 -46.55 -13.31 -4.61
C ASP A 463 -45.41 -12.30 -4.55
N VAL A 464 -44.18 -12.78 -4.29
CA VAL A 464 -42.97 -11.95 -4.31
C VAL A 464 -42.76 -11.34 -5.70
N ARG A 465 -42.90 -12.11 -6.78
CA ARG A 465 -42.82 -11.59 -8.16
C ARG A 465 -43.85 -10.49 -8.43
N THR A 466 -45.10 -10.73 -8.04
CA THR A 466 -46.19 -9.77 -8.23
C THR A 466 -45.94 -8.48 -7.46
N TYR A 467 -45.39 -8.58 -6.25
CA TYR A 467 -45.01 -7.41 -5.46
C TYR A 467 -43.85 -6.64 -6.09
N LEU A 468 -42.80 -7.32 -6.55
CA LEU A 468 -41.63 -6.71 -7.19
C LEU A 468 -42.01 -5.94 -8.46
N ASP A 469 -42.86 -6.53 -9.31
CA ASP A 469 -43.39 -5.87 -10.51
C ASP A 469 -44.19 -4.61 -10.15
N LYS A 470 -45.05 -4.70 -9.12
CA LYS A 470 -45.85 -3.56 -8.63
C LYS A 470 -44.99 -2.38 -8.16
N ILE A 471 -43.83 -2.64 -7.55
CA ILE A 471 -42.91 -1.59 -7.10
C ILE A 471 -41.89 -1.19 -8.19
N GLY A 472 -42.03 -1.72 -9.41
CA GLY A 472 -41.21 -1.35 -10.57
C GLY A 472 -39.84 -2.02 -10.62
N VAL A 473 -39.64 -3.15 -9.92
CA VAL A 473 -38.40 -3.92 -10.00
C VAL A 473 -38.44 -4.87 -11.19
N ASP A 474 -37.59 -4.61 -12.18
CA ASP A 474 -37.38 -5.48 -13.33
C ASP A 474 -36.33 -6.55 -13.01
N LEU A 475 -36.79 -7.80 -12.87
CA LEU A 475 -35.93 -8.96 -12.65
C LEU A 475 -35.13 -9.39 -13.89
N ALA A 476 -35.50 -8.91 -15.07
CA ALA A 476 -34.77 -9.12 -16.31
C ALA A 476 -33.79 -7.99 -16.62
N ALA A 477 -33.77 -6.91 -15.82
CA ALA A 477 -32.84 -5.81 -15.99
C ALA A 477 -31.41 -6.34 -16.02
N ALA A 478 -30.82 -6.31 -17.21
CA ALA A 478 -29.45 -6.72 -17.42
C ALA A 478 -28.56 -5.86 -16.51
N GLY A 479 -27.65 -6.51 -15.79
CA GLY A 479 -26.63 -5.77 -15.07
C GLY A 479 -25.87 -4.87 -16.04
N GLY A 480 -25.53 -3.67 -15.56
CA GLY A 480 -24.64 -2.75 -16.25
C GLY A 480 -23.21 -3.28 -16.30
N SER A 481 -23.01 -4.56 -16.62
CA SER A 481 -21.72 -5.13 -17.00
C SER A 481 -21.59 -5.10 -18.52
N GLY A 482 -21.68 -3.91 -19.09
CA GLY A 482 -20.82 -3.66 -20.25
C GLY A 482 -19.39 -3.98 -19.77
N PRO A 483 -18.58 -4.74 -20.53
CA PRO A 483 -17.27 -5.14 -20.05
C PRO A 483 -16.52 -3.90 -19.62
N VAL A 484 -16.26 -3.74 -18.32
CA VAL A 484 -15.48 -2.63 -17.80
C VAL A 484 -14.11 -2.76 -18.45
N ARG A 485 -13.89 -1.97 -19.50
CA ARG A 485 -12.64 -2.00 -20.25
C ARG A 485 -11.63 -1.30 -19.39
N SER A 486 -10.77 -2.08 -18.78
CA SER A 486 -9.68 -1.54 -17.97
C SER A 486 -8.60 -0.97 -18.89
N GLN A 487 -8.15 0.24 -18.59
CA GLN A 487 -7.07 0.90 -19.30
C GLN A 487 -5.77 0.17 -18.99
N VAL A 488 -5.01 -0.19 -20.02
CA VAL A 488 -3.70 -0.81 -19.83
C VAL A 488 -2.67 0.26 -19.45
N LEU A 489 -2.11 0.12 -18.25
CA LEU A 489 -1.04 0.96 -17.72
C LEU A 489 0.35 0.47 -18.15
N GLY A 490 0.47 -0.83 -18.42
CA GLY A 490 1.70 -1.46 -18.91
C GLY A 490 1.55 -2.96 -19.05
N GLY A 491 2.62 -3.65 -19.48
CA GLY A 491 2.61 -5.10 -19.48
C GLY A 491 3.99 -5.73 -19.55
N LEU A 492 4.06 -6.98 -19.11
CA LEU A 492 5.26 -7.77 -18.96
C LEU A 492 5.05 -9.10 -19.68
N VAL A 493 5.99 -9.49 -20.52
CA VAL A 493 5.93 -10.73 -21.30
C VAL A 493 6.93 -11.73 -20.74
N ASN A 494 6.58 -13.02 -20.75
CA ASN A 494 7.44 -14.11 -20.25
C ASN A 494 7.72 -14.06 -18.74
N LEU A 495 6.68 -13.92 -17.93
CA LEU A 495 6.70 -14.25 -16.50
C LEU A 495 6.40 -15.75 -16.30
N THR A 496 6.45 -16.20 -15.04
CA THR A 496 5.82 -17.42 -14.60
C THR A 496 4.83 -17.15 -13.48
N ALA A 497 3.63 -17.70 -13.59
CA ALA A 497 2.59 -17.71 -12.55
C ALA A 497 2.32 -19.16 -12.15
N GLY A 498 2.52 -19.52 -10.87
CA GLY A 498 2.29 -20.89 -10.40
C GLY A 498 3.13 -21.97 -11.11
N GLY A 499 4.25 -21.58 -11.74
CA GLY A 499 5.13 -22.49 -12.50
C GLY A 499 4.89 -22.53 -14.02
N ALA A 500 3.73 -22.06 -14.50
CA ALA A 500 3.43 -21.94 -15.93
C ALA A 500 3.96 -20.61 -16.51
N ARG A 501 4.29 -20.55 -17.81
CA ARG A 501 4.63 -19.27 -18.48
C ARG A 501 3.38 -18.42 -18.61
N THR A 502 3.53 -17.12 -18.35
CA THR A 502 2.42 -16.17 -18.28
C THR A 502 2.90 -14.81 -18.77
N ASP A 503 2.07 -14.13 -19.55
CA ASP A 503 2.22 -12.72 -19.86
C ASP A 503 1.25 -11.94 -18.97
N LEU A 504 1.65 -10.75 -18.52
CA LEU A 504 0.90 -9.94 -17.58
C LEU A 504 0.56 -8.60 -18.21
N LEU A 505 -0.72 -8.27 -18.27
CA LEU A 505 -1.18 -6.90 -18.50
C LEU A 505 -1.53 -6.28 -17.16
N ILE A 506 -0.99 -5.09 -16.93
CA ILE A 506 -1.21 -4.29 -15.74
C ILE A 506 -2.21 -3.23 -16.15
N THR A 507 -3.38 -3.28 -15.53
CA THR A 507 -4.48 -2.38 -15.84
C THR A 507 -4.74 -1.47 -14.66
N ASP A 508 -5.59 -0.48 -14.87
CA ASP A 508 -6.03 0.45 -13.86
C ASP A 508 -6.99 -0.19 -12.83
N LEU A 509 -7.60 -1.35 -13.15
CA LEU A 509 -8.54 -2.07 -12.26
C LEU A 509 -7.98 -3.38 -11.67
N GLY A 510 -6.94 -3.95 -12.28
CA GLY A 510 -6.39 -5.24 -11.86
C GLY A 510 -5.25 -5.77 -12.73
N LEU A 511 -4.91 -7.04 -12.51
CA LEU A 511 -3.85 -7.75 -13.21
C LEU A 511 -4.46 -8.82 -14.13
N LEU A 512 -4.21 -8.73 -15.43
CA LEU A 512 -4.61 -9.78 -16.37
C LEU A 512 -3.43 -10.74 -16.64
N LEU A 513 -3.57 -11.98 -16.22
CA LEU A 513 -2.63 -13.07 -16.49
C LEU A 513 -3.06 -13.83 -17.76
N VAL A 514 -2.30 -13.68 -18.83
CA VAL A 514 -2.52 -14.35 -20.12
C VAL A 514 -1.59 -15.56 -20.23
N PRO A 515 -2.05 -16.76 -20.64
CA PRO A 515 -1.17 -17.91 -20.84
C PRO A 515 -0.02 -17.61 -21.82
N GLY A 516 1.22 -17.70 -21.35
CA GLY A 516 2.41 -17.30 -22.10
C GLY A 516 2.77 -18.27 -23.23
N LEU A 517 3.41 -17.77 -24.28
CA LEU A 517 3.87 -18.62 -25.39
C LEU A 517 5.16 -19.41 -25.03
N PRO A 518 5.45 -20.51 -25.75
CA PRO A 518 6.70 -21.28 -25.60
C PRO A 518 7.97 -20.43 -25.79
N ARG A 519 9.10 -20.92 -25.26
CA ARG A 519 10.42 -20.27 -25.38
C ARG A 519 10.77 -20.00 -26.86
N GLY A 520 11.39 -18.86 -27.13
CA GLY A 520 11.79 -18.44 -28.48
C GLY A 520 10.75 -17.62 -29.24
N ARG A 521 9.50 -17.49 -28.74
CA ARG A 521 8.43 -16.70 -29.37
C ARG A 521 8.17 -15.34 -28.71
N GLY A 522 9.19 -14.74 -28.08
CA GLY A 522 9.05 -13.49 -27.31
C GLY A 522 8.47 -12.31 -28.10
N SER A 523 8.93 -12.10 -29.35
CA SER A 523 8.43 -11.02 -30.21
C SER A 523 6.95 -11.19 -30.58
N GLU A 524 6.47 -12.43 -30.66
CA GLU A 524 5.07 -12.73 -30.93
C GLU A 524 4.20 -12.59 -29.69
N ALA A 525 4.70 -13.02 -28.53
CA ALA A 525 4.05 -12.77 -27.25
C ALA A 525 3.86 -11.26 -27.03
N LYS A 526 4.90 -10.46 -27.35
CA LYS A 526 4.85 -8.99 -27.27
C LYS A 526 3.82 -8.39 -28.22
N ARG A 527 3.75 -8.84 -29.48
CA ARG A 527 2.71 -8.39 -30.43
C ARG A 527 1.30 -8.81 -30.03
N ARG A 528 1.13 -10.01 -29.44
CA ARG A 528 -0.16 -10.46 -28.90
C ARG A 528 -0.59 -9.59 -27.72
N LEU A 529 0.31 -9.36 -26.77
CA LEU A 529 0.03 -8.54 -25.60
C LEU A 529 -0.22 -7.06 -25.96
N ALA A 530 0.50 -6.53 -26.97
CA ALA A 530 0.27 -5.18 -27.49
C ALA A 530 -1.10 -5.02 -28.16
N ARG A 531 -1.58 -6.04 -28.88
CA ARG A 531 -2.93 -6.03 -29.47
C ARG A 531 -4.00 -6.02 -28.37
N LEU A 532 -3.88 -6.91 -27.40
CA LEU A 532 -4.76 -6.93 -26.22
C LEU A 532 -4.73 -5.60 -25.45
N ALA A 533 -3.57 -4.93 -25.38
CA ALA A 533 -3.45 -3.63 -24.77
C ALA A 533 -4.13 -2.50 -25.55
N ALA A 534 -4.09 -2.55 -26.89
CA ALA A 534 -4.69 -1.55 -27.76
C ALA A 534 -6.23 -1.61 -27.75
N ASP A 535 -6.79 -2.81 -27.63
CA ASP A 535 -8.25 -3.04 -27.68
C ASP A 535 -8.94 -2.79 -26.31
N GLY A 536 -8.14 -2.62 -25.24
CA GLY A 536 -8.60 -2.60 -23.85
C GLY A 536 -8.92 -4.01 -23.33
N VAL A 537 -8.79 -4.24 -22.02
CA VAL A 537 -9.03 -5.57 -21.44
C VAL A 537 -10.52 -5.73 -21.11
N PRO A 538 -11.26 -6.67 -21.74
CA PRO A 538 -12.66 -6.94 -21.42
C PRO A 538 -12.81 -7.65 -20.06
N GLY A 539 -14.00 -7.62 -19.47
CA GLY A 539 -14.30 -8.23 -18.15
C GLY A 539 -14.15 -9.76 -18.09
N ARG A 540 -14.23 -10.45 -19.24
CA ARG A 540 -13.87 -11.87 -19.39
C ARG A 540 -12.80 -12.04 -20.49
N PRO A 541 -11.53 -11.74 -20.18
CA PRO A 541 -10.46 -11.90 -21.14
C PRO A 541 -10.04 -13.38 -21.28
N ASP A 542 -9.38 -13.73 -22.39
CA ASP A 542 -8.65 -15.00 -22.54
C ASP A 542 -7.45 -15.01 -21.57
N GLY A 543 -7.72 -15.32 -20.29
CA GLY A 543 -6.74 -15.28 -19.20
C GLY A 543 -7.40 -15.17 -17.82
N ARG A 544 -6.59 -15.28 -16.76
CA ARG A 544 -7.05 -15.07 -15.38
C ARG A 544 -6.93 -13.58 -15.05
N PHE A 545 -8.06 -12.87 -14.99
CA PHE A 545 -8.10 -11.52 -14.45
C PHE A 545 -8.10 -11.58 -12.92
N LEU A 546 -7.25 -10.78 -12.29
CA LEU A 546 -7.13 -10.64 -10.85
C LEU A 546 -7.44 -9.18 -10.48
N PRO A 547 -8.68 -8.87 -10.07
CA PRO A 547 -9.07 -7.54 -9.62
C PRO A 547 -8.22 -7.09 -8.43
N PHE A 548 -7.87 -5.81 -8.35
CA PHE A 548 -7.18 -5.29 -7.16
C PHE A 548 -8.02 -5.40 -5.87
N ALA A 549 -9.36 -5.51 -6.01
CA ALA A 549 -10.28 -5.79 -4.92
C ALA A 549 -9.94 -7.09 -4.19
N ASP A 550 -9.59 -8.11 -4.97
CA ASP A 550 -9.32 -9.46 -4.48
C ASP A 550 -7.87 -9.62 -4.02
N VAL A 551 -6.99 -8.65 -4.33
CA VAL A 551 -5.61 -8.68 -3.87
C VAL A 551 -5.55 -8.29 -2.39
N THR A 552 -5.24 -9.25 -1.54
CA THR A 552 -5.11 -9.07 -0.08
C THR A 552 -3.77 -8.49 0.31
N ALA A 553 -2.69 -8.89 -0.37
CA ALA A 553 -1.35 -8.38 -0.16
C ALA A 553 -0.47 -8.62 -1.39
N VAL A 554 0.59 -7.82 -1.55
CA VAL A 554 1.66 -8.12 -2.51
C VAL A 554 2.98 -8.19 -1.77
N THR A 555 3.53 -9.40 -1.66
CA THR A 555 4.78 -9.63 -0.94
C THR A 555 5.90 -9.96 -1.91
N ALA A 556 6.98 -9.19 -1.88
CA ALA A 556 8.17 -9.52 -2.64
C ALA A 556 8.80 -10.82 -2.11
N LEU A 557 8.96 -11.82 -2.99
CA LEU A 557 9.58 -13.09 -2.63
C LEU A 557 11.06 -12.88 -2.27
N PRO A 558 11.53 -13.41 -1.14
CA PRO A 558 12.93 -13.31 -0.76
C PRO A 558 13.80 -14.06 -1.79
N GLY A 559 14.53 -13.34 -2.68
CA GLY A 559 15.25 -14.03 -3.74
C GLY A 559 16.35 -13.50 -4.70
N ARG A 560 17.04 -14.44 -5.42
CA ARG A 560 18.03 -14.38 -6.54
C ARG A 560 17.36 -13.89 -7.81
N ARG A 561 16.09 -14.25 -8.01
CA ARG A 561 15.24 -13.70 -9.06
C ARG A 561 14.17 -12.87 -8.37
N LYS A 562 13.87 -11.69 -8.94
CA LYS A 562 12.70 -10.90 -8.53
C LYS A 562 11.47 -11.81 -8.59
N GLY A 563 10.51 -11.59 -7.72
CA GLY A 563 9.29 -12.36 -7.69
C GLY A 563 8.37 -11.81 -6.64
N TRP A 564 7.08 -12.02 -6.82
CA TRP A 564 6.04 -11.48 -5.97
C TRP A 564 5.02 -12.57 -5.70
N VAL A 565 4.56 -12.67 -4.46
CA VAL A 565 3.35 -13.38 -4.11
C VAL A 565 2.24 -12.34 -4.05
N VAL A 566 1.24 -12.51 -4.91
CA VAL A 566 0.02 -11.73 -4.87
C VAL A 566 -0.99 -12.59 -4.11
N GLY A 567 -1.29 -12.19 -2.88
CA GLY A 567 -2.30 -12.83 -2.06
C GLY A 567 -3.69 -12.55 -2.61
N VAL A 568 -4.53 -13.57 -2.71
CA VAL A 568 -5.88 -13.45 -3.31
C VAL A 568 -6.95 -13.84 -2.29
N ARG A 569 -7.99 -13.01 -2.14
CA ARG A 569 -9.11 -13.26 -1.24
C ARG A 569 -9.92 -14.44 -1.78
N GLY A 570 -10.10 -15.48 -0.96
CA GLY A 570 -10.94 -16.63 -1.31
C GLY A 570 -10.37 -17.54 -2.41
N GLY A 571 -9.08 -17.45 -2.73
CA GLY A 571 -8.44 -18.29 -3.76
C GLY A 571 -6.94 -18.45 -3.56
N ASP A 572 -6.31 -19.20 -4.47
CA ASP A 572 -4.87 -19.48 -4.38
C ASP A 572 -4.02 -18.25 -4.72
N ASP A 573 -3.04 -18.01 -3.84
CA ASP A 573 -1.98 -17.02 -4.01
C ASP A 573 -1.25 -17.19 -5.35
N VAL A 574 -1.05 -16.07 -6.04
CA VAL A 574 -0.40 -16.06 -7.35
C VAL A 574 1.05 -15.67 -7.17
N THR A 575 1.95 -16.64 -7.35
CA THR A 575 3.39 -16.39 -7.38
C THR A 575 3.85 -15.99 -8.77
N LEU A 576 4.19 -14.71 -8.96
CA LEU A 576 4.75 -14.15 -10.20
C LEU A 576 6.27 -14.11 -10.14
N ARG A 577 6.95 -14.62 -11.19
CA ARG A 577 8.42 -14.52 -11.34
C ARG A 577 8.81 -14.15 -12.77
N PRO A 578 9.72 -13.19 -13.01
CA PRO A 578 10.32 -12.98 -14.31
C PRO A 578 11.21 -14.17 -14.70
N ALA A 579 11.08 -14.57 -15.96
CA ALA A 579 12.03 -15.45 -16.63
C ALA A 579 13.30 -14.67 -17.04
N LEU A 580 14.29 -15.38 -17.58
CA LEU A 580 15.52 -14.74 -18.08
C LEU A 580 15.27 -13.92 -19.34
N ASP A 581 14.22 -14.28 -20.10
CA ASP A 581 13.76 -13.67 -21.34
C ASP A 581 12.56 -12.74 -21.12
N THR A 582 12.34 -12.23 -19.91
CA THR A 582 11.27 -11.26 -19.64
C THR A 582 11.53 -9.96 -20.38
N ASP A 583 10.50 -9.48 -21.07
CA ASP A 583 10.48 -8.22 -21.81
C ASP A 583 9.27 -7.39 -21.35
N GLU A 584 9.22 -6.12 -21.70
CA GLU A 584 8.12 -5.22 -21.32
C GLU A 584 7.49 -4.52 -22.53
N LEU A 585 6.20 -4.23 -22.40
CA LEU A 585 5.53 -3.17 -23.14
C LEU A 585 5.97 -1.81 -22.56
N PRO A 586 5.79 -0.68 -23.29
CA PRO A 586 6.12 0.64 -22.77
C PRO A 586 5.53 0.86 -21.37
N GLY A 587 6.38 1.17 -20.40
CA GLY A 587 5.97 1.42 -19.02
C GLY A 587 5.70 0.18 -18.16
N GLY A 588 5.90 -1.05 -18.66
CA GLY A 588 5.56 -2.30 -17.95
C GLY A 588 6.10 -2.41 -16.52
N TRP A 589 7.41 -2.31 -16.32
CA TRP A 589 7.99 -2.35 -14.97
C TRP A 589 7.66 -1.11 -14.13
N LYS A 590 7.47 0.05 -14.77
CA LYS A 590 7.06 1.29 -14.08
C LYS A 590 5.66 1.15 -13.49
N ALA A 591 4.70 0.71 -14.30
CA ALA A 591 3.33 0.44 -13.91
C ALA A 591 3.27 -0.67 -12.84
N TRP A 592 4.10 -1.70 -12.96
CA TRP A 592 4.20 -2.75 -11.94
C TRP A 592 4.66 -2.19 -10.60
N ASP A 593 5.73 -1.39 -10.58
CA ASP A 593 6.24 -0.78 -9.35
C ASP A 593 5.20 0.18 -8.72
N GLU A 594 4.44 0.92 -9.53
CA GLU A 594 3.36 1.80 -9.09
C GLU A 594 2.21 1.01 -8.45
N VAL A 595 1.77 -0.08 -9.10
CA VAL A 595 0.75 -0.99 -8.57
C VAL A 595 1.21 -1.65 -7.27
N VAL A 596 2.44 -2.16 -7.22
CA VAL A 596 2.99 -2.74 -5.98
C VAL A 596 3.00 -1.67 -4.88
N THR A 597 3.46 -0.46 -5.17
CA THR A 597 3.48 0.64 -4.18
C THR A 597 2.08 0.96 -3.69
N TYR A 598 1.11 1.10 -4.59
CA TYR A 598 -0.29 1.35 -4.27
C TYR A 598 -0.86 0.22 -3.41
N LEU A 599 -0.72 -1.04 -3.83
CA LEU A 599 -1.27 -2.20 -3.11
C LEU A 599 -0.59 -2.42 -1.75
N THR A 600 0.71 -2.16 -1.63
CA THR A 600 1.44 -2.30 -0.35
C THR A 600 1.15 -1.14 0.60
N GLY A 601 0.90 0.07 0.07
CA GLY A 601 0.54 1.24 0.87
C GLY A 601 -0.91 1.26 1.31
N THR A 602 -1.79 0.62 0.54
CA THR A 602 -3.21 0.49 0.86
C THR A 602 -3.48 -0.76 1.70
N ARG A 603 -2.96 -1.94 1.37
CA ARG A 603 -3.33 -3.19 2.07
C ARG A 603 -2.44 -3.50 3.30
N PRO A 604 -2.99 -4.02 4.40
CA PRO A 604 -2.19 -4.46 5.55
C PRO A 604 -1.27 -5.64 5.18
N VAL A 605 -0.05 -5.65 5.72
CA VAL A 605 0.87 -6.78 5.56
C VAL A 605 0.40 -7.91 6.47
N THR A 606 -0.35 -8.88 5.94
CA THR A 606 -0.61 -10.12 6.66
C THR A 606 0.70 -10.91 6.77
N PRO A 607 1.19 -11.24 7.98
CA PRO A 607 2.37 -12.07 8.12
C PRO A 607 2.07 -13.44 7.49
N ALA A 608 3.04 -13.96 6.72
CA ALA A 608 2.91 -15.28 6.10
C ALA A 608 2.59 -16.34 7.18
N PRO A 609 1.69 -17.30 6.91
CA PRO A 609 1.39 -18.37 7.84
C PRO A 609 2.70 -19.12 8.15
N ARG A 610 2.98 -19.28 9.44
CA ARG A 610 4.08 -20.12 9.91
C ARG A 610 3.79 -21.53 9.40
N VAL A 611 4.63 -22.04 8.51
CA VAL A 611 4.65 -23.46 8.19
C VAL A 611 5.07 -24.16 9.47
N SER A 612 4.13 -24.83 10.12
CA SER A 612 4.38 -25.71 11.24
C SER A 612 5.39 -26.77 10.80
N ALA A 613 6.59 -26.73 11.37
CA ALA A 613 7.56 -27.81 11.25
C ALA A 613 7.10 -28.95 12.17
N GLU A 614 6.09 -29.70 11.73
CA GLU A 614 5.78 -31.01 12.28
C GLU A 614 5.89 -32.02 11.15
N GLY A 615 6.87 -32.91 11.25
CA GLY A 615 7.16 -33.90 10.21
C GLY A 615 8.63 -34.32 10.10
N SER A 616 9.41 -34.28 11.18
CA SER A 616 10.61 -35.11 11.28
C SER A 616 10.32 -36.25 12.24
N GLY A 617 9.77 -37.34 11.69
CA GLY A 617 9.74 -38.62 12.38
C GLY A 617 11.18 -39.13 12.53
N GLU A 618 11.69 -39.11 13.75
CA GLU A 618 12.92 -39.79 14.13
C GLU A 618 12.55 -41.24 14.51
N PRO A 619 13.23 -42.28 14.00
CA PRO A 619 12.89 -43.67 14.30
C PRO A 619 13.33 -44.02 15.72
N ALA A 620 12.48 -44.74 16.43
CA ALA A 620 12.78 -45.29 17.75
C ALA A 620 13.94 -46.31 17.67
N GLU A 621 15.11 -45.92 18.19
CA GLU A 621 16.17 -46.86 18.56
C GLU A 621 15.90 -47.40 19.97
N ALA A 622 15.79 -48.72 20.03
CA ALA A 622 15.62 -49.49 21.24
C ALA A 622 16.97 -49.70 21.93
N GLU A 623 17.16 -49.13 23.13
CA GLU A 623 18.24 -49.51 24.03
C GLU A 623 17.71 -50.46 25.12
N ALA A 624 17.98 -51.75 24.94
CA ALA A 624 17.98 -52.72 26.00
C ALA A 624 19.44 -52.97 26.44
N ARG A 625 19.76 -52.47 27.64
CA ARG A 625 20.66 -53.03 28.67
C ARG A 625 22.03 -53.58 28.21
N THR A 626 23.11 -53.05 28.78
CA THR A 626 23.80 -53.64 29.96
C THR A 626 24.98 -52.78 30.43
N ARG A 627 25.07 -52.62 31.77
CA ARG A 627 26.26 -52.70 32.66
C ARG A 627 27.62 -52.34 32.03
N GLU A 628 28.39 -51.40 32.56
CA GLU A 628 28.95 -51.31 33.92
C GLU A 628 29.50 -49.90 34.18
#